data_AF-A0A286E5I5-F1
#
_entry.id   AF-A0A286E5I5-F1
#
_cell.length_a   1.000
_cell.length_b   1.000
_cell.length_c   1.000
_cell.angle_alpha   90.00
_cell.angle_beta   90.00
_cell.angle_gamma   90.00
#
_symmetry.space_group_name_H-M   'P 1'
#
loop_
_entity.id
_entity.type
_entity.pdbx_description
1 polymer ?
#
loop_
_entity_poly.entity_id
_entity_poly.type
_entity_poly.pdbx_seq_one_letter_code
_entity_poly.pdbx_strand_id
1 'polypeptide(L)'
;MNLHIDLNDFAAKLSQQTGKEIRVEQTAEQQITAHYLMSIKLDLVGSSHDSVHFRYTLPFGANVLLSLFKNIKSKKFTLNTNDKIVAVHLSAFAAYRNALAGKRISQASLQNGTLIVQTEAA
;
A
#
# COMPACT_ATOMS: atom_id res chain seq x y z
N MET A 1 -8.53 -11.26 -13.96
CA MET A 1 -9.43 -10.11 -13.69
C MET A 1 -8.60 -8.99 -13.12
N ASN A 2 -8.89 -7.73 -13.47
CA ASN A 2 -8.14 -6.60 -12.95
C ASN A 2 -8.99 -5.85 -11.92
N LEU A 3 -8.43 -5.62 -10.74
CA LEU A 3 -8.99 -4.74 -9.73
C LEU A 3 -8.29 -3.38 -9.86
N HIS A 4 -9.08 -2.34 -10.06
CA HIS A 4 -8.57 -0.98 -10.23
C HIS A 4 -8.82 -0.22 -8.93
N ILE A 5 -7.76 0.27 -8.32
CA ILE A 5 -7.81 1.00 -7.05
C ILE A 5 -7.28 2.40 -7.30
N ASP A 6 -8.17 3.39 -7.33
CA ASP A 6 -7.77 4.79 -7.37
C ASP A 6 -7.02 5.17 -6.09
N LEU A 7 -5.86 5.83 -6.24
CA LEU A 7 -5.00 6.19 -5.11
C LEU A 7 -5.63 7.24 -4.20
N ASN A 8 -6.44 8.16 -4.74
CA ASN A 8 -7.15 9.16 -3.94
C ASN A 8 -8.26 8.50 -3.13
N ASP A 9 -9.03 7.58 -3.73
CA ASP A 9 -10.03 6.80 -3.01
C ASP A 9 -9.40 5.94 -1.91
N PHE A 10 -8.25 5.34 -2.20
CA PHE A 10 -7.48 4.58 -1.22
C PHE A 10 -7.01 5.49 -0.06
N ALA A 11 -6.45 6.65 -0.37
CA ALA A 11 -6.01 7.65 0.62
C ALA A 11 -7.18 8.16 1.47
N ALA A 12 -8.35 8.42 0.87
CA ALA A 12 -9.55 8.83 1.56
C ALA A 12 -10.02 7.77 2.57
N LYS A 13 -10.03 6.49 2.17
CA LYS A 13 -10.37 5.37 3.06
C LYS A 13 -9.38 5.22 4.23
N LEU A 14 -8.09 5.45 3.98
CA LEU A 14 -7.09 5.46 5.06
C LEU A 14 -7.27 6.66 5.98
N SER A 15 -7.61 7.82 5.44
CA SER A 15 -7.85 9.03 6.22
C SER A 15 -9.04 8.85 7.16
N GLN A 16 -10.14 8.30 6.66
CA GLN A 16 -11.32 7.97 7.45
C GLN A 16 -11.01 6.98 8.59
N GLN A 17 -10.14 5.99 8.33
CA GLN A 17 -9.80 4.98 9.32
C GLN A 17 -8.84 5.47 10.40
N THR A 18 -7.95 6.40 10.06
CA THR A 18 -6.92 6.90 10.98
C THR A 18 -7.35 8.20 11.68
N GLY A 19 -8.40 8.86 11.18
CA GLY A 19 -8.80 10.20 11.62
C GLY A 19 -7.78 11.28 11.24
N LYS A 20 -6.85 10.97 10.33
CA LYS A 20 -5.76 11.87 9.93
C LYS A 20 -5.82 12.09 8.43
N GLU A 21 -5.44 13.28 7.99
CA GLU A 21 -5.34 13.56 6.56
C GLU A 21 -4.17 12.77 5.97
N ILE A 22 -4.48 11.92 4.99
CA ILE A 22 -3.53 11.13 4.21
C ILE A 22 -3.78 11.45 2.75
N ARG A 23 -2.74 11.85 2.02
CA ARG A 23 -2.77 12.02 0.56
C ARG A 23 -1.79 11.06 -0.08
N VAL A 24 -2.13 10.52 -1.24
CA VAL A 24 -1.27 9.58 -1.97
C VAL A 24 -1.24 9.99 -3.42
N GLU A 25 -0.05 10.23 -3.95
CA GLU A 25 0.15 10.70 -5.32
C GLU A 25 1.13 9.79 -6.04
N GLN A 26 0.85 9.46 -7.30
CA GLN A 26 1.82 8.75 -8.14
C GLN A 26 2.89 9.74 -8.63
N THR A 27 4.14 9.50 -8.25
CA THR A 27 5.27 10.38 -8.59
C THR A 27 6.19 9.79 -9.66
N ALA A 28 6.09 8.49 -9.95
CA ALA A 28 6.74 7.83 -11.09
C ALA A 28 5.97 6.55 -11.50
N GLU A 29 6.39 5.88 -12.58
CA GLU A 29 5.71 4.71 -13.16
C GLU A 29 5.38 3.62 -12.14
N GLN A 30 6.25 3.36 -11.17
CA GLN A 30 6.01 2.40 -10.08
C GLN A 30 6.27 3.02 -8.71
N GLN A 31 6.06 4.33 -8.56
CA GLN A 31 6.31 5.03 -7.29
C GLN A 31 5.12 5.89 -6.91
N ILE A 32 4.75 5.82 -5.64
CA ILE A 32 3.82 6.74 -5.01
C ILE A 32 4.51 7.47 -3.87
N THR A 33 4.07 8.69 -3.59
CA THR A 33 4.40 9.42 -2.38
C THR A 33 3.16 9.49 -1.51
N ALA A 34 3.23 8.92 -0.31
CA ALA A 34 2.20 9.06 0.71
C ALA A 34 2.56 10.25 1.60
N HIS A 35 1.76 11.30 1.55
CA HIS A 35 1.86 12.43 2.44
C HIS A 35 1.04 12.14 3.70
N TYR A 36 1.78 11.89 4.77
CA TYR A 36 1.29 11.83 6.14
C TYR A 36 2.01 12.93 6.94
N LEU A 37 2.12 12.83 8.27
CA LEU A 37 3.00 13.68 9.11
C LEU A 37 4.38 13.95 8.49
N MET A 38 4.81 13.09 7.57
CA MET A 38 5.85 13.34 6.59
C MET A 38 5.52 12.67 5.24
N SER A 39 6.23 13.09 4.20
CA SER A 39 6.20 12.44 2.89
C SER A 39 7.02 11.14 2.91
N ILE A 40 6.37 10.03 2.61
CA ILE A 40 6.99 8.70 2.52
C ILE A 40 6.94 8.28 1.05
N LYS A 41 8.11 8.02 0.45
CA LYS A 41 8.18 7.46 -0.90
C LYS A 41 8.01 5.95 -0.83
N LEU A 42 7.22 5.40 -1.74
CA LEU A 42 6.84 4.00 -1.79
C LEU A 42 6.99 3.50 -3.24
N ASP A 43 7.99 2.65 -3.47
CA ASP A 43 8.25 2.01 -4.76
C ASP A 43 7.53 0.66 -4.80
N LEU A 44 6.65 0.45 -5.77
CA LEU A 44 6.02 -0.84 -6.00
C LEU A 44 7.07 -1.83 -6.48
N VAL A 45 7.35 -2.85 -5.67
CA VAL A 45 8.41 -3.85 -5.94
C VAL A 45 7.87 -5.24 -6.24
N GLY A 46 6.58 -5.48 -5.98
CA GLY A 46 5.95 -6.76 -6.31
C GLY A 46 4.62 -6.97 -5.62
N SER A 47 4.17 -8.21 -5.66
CA SER A 47 2.94 -8.68 -5.05
C SER A 47 3.10 -10.12 -4.55
N SER A 48 2.26 -10.51 -3.60
CA SER A 48 2.06 -11.88 -3.18
C SER A 48 0.58 -12.22 -3.18
N HIS A 49 0.22 -13.45 -2.75
CA HIS A 49 -1.13 -14.02 -2.80
C HIS A 49 -2.28 -13.02 -2.58
N ASP A 50 -2.24 -12.19 -1.54
CA ASP A 50 -3.29 -11.19 -1.26
C ASP A 50 -2.74 -9.79 -0.91
N SER A 51 -1.44 -9.57 -1.13
CA SER A 51 -0.77 -8.34 -0.75
C SER A 51 0.06 -7.72 -1.85
N VAL A 52 0.16 -6.40 -1.82
CA VAL A 52 1.00 -5.60 -2.72
C VAL A 52 2.17 -5.05 -1.93
N HIS A 53 3.39 -5.14 -2.45
CA HIS A 53 4.61 -4.84 -1.72
C HIS A 53 5.23 -3.54 -2.21
N PHE A 54 5.39 -2.60 -1.28
CA PHE A 54 6.06 -1.33 -1.53
C PHE A 54 7.36 -1.26 -0.76
N ARG A 55 8.47 -0.98 -1.43
CA ARG A 55 9.70 -0.59 -0.76
C ARG A 55 9.57 0.87 -0.34
N TYR A 56 9.76 1.15 0.94
CA TYR A 56 9.63 2.51 1.45
C TYR A 56 10.99 3.20 1.57
N THR A 57 11.00 4.48 1.21
CA THR A 57 12.13 5.38 1.45
C THR A 57 11.65 6.55 2.29
N LEU A 58 12.27 6.69 3.46
CA LEU A 58 11.99 7.79 4.39
C LEU A 58 13.00 8.92 4.20
N PRO A 59 12.58 10.19 4.41
CA PRO A 59 13.49 11.33 4.39
C PRO A 59 14.51 11.26 5.54
N PHE A 60 15.64 11.95 5.37
CA PHE A 60 16.70 12.00 6.38
C PHE A 60 16.15 12.50 7.72
N GLY A 61 16.42 11.78 8.82
CA GLY A 61 15.89 12.07 10.16
C GLY A 61 14.59 11.33 10.54
N ALA A 62 13.88 10.76 9.58
CA ALA A 62 12.65 10.00 9.84
C ALA A 62 12.88 8.56 10.36
N ASN A 63 14.11 8.07 10.34
CA ASN A 63 14.46 6.72 10.83
C ASN A 63 14.10 6.51 12.31
N VAL A 64 14.10 7.58 13.11
CA VAL A 64 13.66 7.53 14.52
C VAL A 64 12.18 7.14 14.61
N LEU A 65 11.35 7.56 13.65
CA LEU A 65 9.93 7.25 13.63
C LEU A 65 9.63 5.80 13.22
N LEU A 66 10.55 5.10 12.53
CA LEU A 66 10.37 3.67 12.25
C LEU A 66 10.20 2.85 13.53
N SER A 67 10.80 3.27 14.64
CA SER A 67 10.61 2.61 15.94
C SER A 67 9.17 2.70 16.44
N LEU A 68 8.45 3.78 16.12
CA LEU A 68 7.03 3.95 16.43
C LEU A 68 6.16 3.07 15.53
N PHE A 69 6.55 2.91 14.25
CA PHE A 69 5.82 2.09 13.29
C PHE A 69 6.07 0.58 13.45
N LYS A 70 7.20 0.15 14.04
CA LYS A 70 7.51 -1.26 14.33
C LYS A 70 6.47 -1.98 15.18
N ASN A 71 5.76 -1.24 16.04
CA ASN A 71 4.74 -1.81 16.93
C ASN A 71 3.32 -1.76 16.36
N ILE A 72 3.12 -1.23 15.15
CA ILE A 72 1.81 -1.18 14.52
C ILE A 72 1.46 -2.58 13.99
N LYS A 73 0.74 -3.36 14.78
CA LYS A 73 0.12 -4.62 14.35
C LYS A 73 -1.20 -4.30 13.65
N SER A 74 -1.13 -4.01 12.35
CA SER A 74 -2.33 -3.88 11.52
C SER A 74 -2.50 -5.10 10.63
N LYS A 75 -3.71 -5.69 10.58
CA LYS A 75 -4.02 -6.75 9.60
C LYS A 75 -3.94 -6.26 8.16
N LYS A 76 -3.97 -4.94 7.94
CA LYS A 76 -3.93 -4.30 6.62
C LYS A 76 -2.50 -4.01 6.14
N PHE A 77 -1.54 -3.92 7.06
CA PHE A 77 -0.18 -3.52 6.76
C PHE A 77 0.82 -4.34 7.55
N THR A 78 1.76 -4.97 6.86
CA THR A 78 2.95 -5.57 7.48
C THR A 78 4.17 -4.75 7.11
N LEU A 79 4.89 -4.24 8.11
CA LEU A 79 6.14 -3.51 7.93
C LEU A 79 7.32 -4.46 8.17
N ASN A 80 8.13 -4.68 7.14
CA ASN A 80 9.44 -5.32 7.24
C ASN A 80 10.52 -4.23 7.22
N THR A 81 11.14 -3.97 8.37
CA THR A 81 12.16 -2.92 8.50
C THR A 81 13.54 -3.35 8.00
N ASN A 82 13.79 -4.65 7.86
CA ASN A 82 15.09 -5.16 7.38
C ASN A 82 15.20 -4.92 5.87
N ASP A 83 14.15 -5.29 5.12
CA ASP A 83 14.10 -5.14 3.66
C ASP A 83 13.50 -3.80 3.21
N LYS A 84 13.07 -2.97 4.19
CA LYS A 84 12.34 -1.71 3.99
C LYS A 84 11.09 -1.89 3.12
N ILE A 85 10.30 -2.93 3.40
CA ILE A 85 9.07 -3.24 2.66
C ILE A 85 7.84 -3.03 3.54
N VAL A 86 6.81 -2.39 2.98
CA VAL A 86 5.43 -2.42 3.48
C VAL A 86 4.61 -3.33 2.58
N ALA A 87 4.07 -4.40 3.13
CA ALA A 87 3.06 -5.21 2.48
C ALA A 87 1.67 -4.67 2.83
N VAL A 88 0.88 -4.34 1.81
CA VAL A 88 -0.50 -3.88 1.93
C VAL A 88 -1.42 -5.05 1.61
N HIS A 89 -2.10 -5.58 2.63
CA HIS A 89 -2.99 -6.74 2.52
C HIS A 89 -4.36 -6.30 2.05
N LEU A 90 -4.64 -6.44 0.76
CA LEU A 90 -5.88 -5.92 0.16
C LEU A 90 -7.11 -6.67 0.67
N SER A 91 -6.98 -7.97 0.97
CA SER A 91 -8.03 -8.83 1.56
C SER A 91 -8.54 -8.32 2.92
N ALA A 92 -7.68 -7.61 3.67
CA ALA A 92 -7.99 -7.04 4.98
C ALA A 92 -8.85 -5.77 4.89
N PHE A 93 -8.97 -5.16 3.70
CA PHE A 93 -9.91 -4.08 3.44
C PHE A 93 -11.26 -4.66 3.01
N ALA A 94 -12.31 -4.34 3.76
CA ALA A 94 -13.66 -4.82 3.45
C ALA A 94 -14.09 -4.49 2.00
N ALA A 95 -13.63 -3.35 1.47
CA ALA A 95 -13.91 -2.92 0.10
C ALA A 95 -13.34 -3.86 -0.98
N TYR A 96 -12.26 -4.60 -0.71
CA TYR A 96 -11.59 -5.45 -1.70
C TYR A 96 -11.70 -6.95 -1.39
N ARG A 97 -12.16 -7.30 -0.19
CA ARG A 97 -12.30 -8.69 0.27
C ARG A 97 -13.10 -9.55 -0.71
N ASN A 98 -14.25 -9.08 -1.16
CA ASN A 98 -15.11 -9.84 -2.07
C ASN A 98 -14.47 -9.98 -3.46
N ALA A 99 -13.72 -8.96 -3.92
CA ALA A 99 -13.05 -9.00 -5.21
C ALA A 99 -11.90 -10.02 -5.23
N LEU A 100 -11.29 -10.27 -4.07
CA LEU A 100 -10.17 -11.20 -3.87
C LEU A 100 -10.60 -12.59 -3.34
N ALA A 101 -11.89 -12.81 -3.08
CA ALA A 101 -12.37 -14.10 -2.58
C ALA A 101 -12.13 -15.22 -3.63
N GLY A 102 -11.39 -16.26 -3.23
CA GLY A 102 -11.02 -17.37 -4.12
C GLY A 102 -10.03 -17.00 -5.23
N LYS A 103 -9.33 -15.87 -5.09
CA LYS A 103 -8.37 -15.37 -6.08
C LYS A 103 -7.05 -15.00 -5.41
N ARG A 104 -5.97 -15.08 -6.18
CA ARG A 104 -4.65 -14.59 -5.79
C ARG A 104 -4.20 -13.45 -6.70
N ILE A 105 -3.40 -12.54 -6.16
CA ILE A 105 -2.77 -11.46 -6.93
C ILE A 105 -1.58 -12.06 -7.68
N SER A 106 -1.62 -11.98 -9.00
CA SER A 106 -0.53 -12.44 -9.88
C SER A 106 0.45 -11.31 -10.18
N GLN A 107 -0.05 -10.07 -10.29
CA GLN A 107 0.74 -8.91 -10.64
C GLN A 107 0.10 -7.62 -10.11
N ALA A 108 0.90 -6.60 -9.84
CA ALA A 108 0.45 -5.24 -9.56
C ALA A 108 1.25 -4.24 -10.39
N SER A 109 0.60 -3.15 -10.82
CA SER A 109 1.24 -2.03 -11.50
C SER A 109 0.55 -0.71 -11.16
N LEU A 110 1.27 0.40 -11.29
CA LEU A 110 0.71 1.75 -11.16
C LEU A 110 0.55 2.39 -12.53
N GLN A 111 -0.62 2.97 -12.79
CA GLN A 111 -0.89 3.70 -14.02
C GLN A 111 -1.87 4.84 -13.76
N ASN A 112 -1.48 6.06 -14.13
CA ASN A 112 -2.33 7.26 -14.08
C ASN A 112 -3.04 7.47 -12.72
N GLY A 113 -2.32 7.29 -11.61
CA GLY A 113 -2.89 7.45 -10.26
C GLY A 113 -3.78 6.28 -9.82
N THR A 114 -3.76 5.16 -10.54
CA THR A 114 -4.51 3.94 -10.22
C THR A 114 -3.54 2.79 -9.97
N LEU A 115 -3.72 2.08 -8.85
CA LEU A 115 -3.10 0.78 -8.61
C LEU A 115 -3.95 -0.30 -9.29
N ILE A 116 -3.37 -0.91 -10.33
CA ILE A 116 -3.97 -2.01 -11.08
C ILE A 116 -3.45 -3.32 -10.49
N VAL A 117 -4.36 -4.13 -9.99
CA VAL A 117 -4.06 -5.42 -9.36
C VAL A 117 -4.64 -6.52 -10.23
N GLN A 118 -3.78 -7.29 -10.87
CA GLN A 118 -4.18 -8.44 -11.65
C GLN A 118 -4.38 -9.65 -10.74
N THR A 119 -5.50 -10.32 -10.93
CA THR A 119 -5.92 -11.45 -10.11
C THR A 119 -6.22 -12.67 -10.99
N GLU A 120 -5.81 -13.82 -10.49
CA GLU A 120 -6.06 -15.14 -11.07
C GLU A 120 -6.74 -16.05 -10.04
N ALA A 121 -7.31 -17.17 -10.49
CA ALA A 121 -7.87 -18.17 -9.58
C ALA A 121 -6.75 -18.69 -8.66
N ALA A 122 -7.05 -18.77 -7.37
CA ALA A 122 -6.13 -19.32 -6.36
C ALA A 122 -6.09 -20.84 -6.43
#